data_AF-A0A650CTU8-F1
#
_entry.id   AF-A0A650CTU8-F1
#
_cell.length_a   1.000
_cell.length_b   1.000
_cell.length_c   1.000
_cell.angle_alpha   90.00
_cell.angle_beta   90.00
_cell.angle_gamma   90.00
#
_symmetry.space_group_name_H-M   'P 1'
#
loop_
_entity.id
_entity.type
_entity.pdbx_description
1 polymer ?
#
loop_
_entity_poly.entity_id
_entity_poly.type
_entity_poly.pdbx_seq_one_letter_code
_entity_poly.pdbx_strand_id
1 'polypeptide(L)'
;MKTYLLLALVATASLATGMLIAGVMGYGPLAYISYHIQTSSQGEVIPAYINLGNLTAGASGNVTANATIVIDSNGTYELHLLHGEKLQKVFSEFTVKVTIGNTSVVLTPDNDSASLYLAKGTYTVLIEVMYQVSQHPKGDLNVNQEPLLIIHPENDD
;
A
#
# COMPACT_ATOMS: atom_id res chain seq x y z
N MET A 1 20.37 68.48 2.23
CA MET A 1 20.99 68.00 3.49
C MET A 1 19.90 67.82 4.54
N LYS A 2 19.98 66.73 5.30
CA LYS A 2 19.32 66.41 6.58
C LYS A 2 17.84 65.95 6.59
N THR A 3 17.76 64.65 6.81
CA THR A 3 16.69 63.72 7.22
C THR A 3 15.87 64.17 8.43
N TYR A 4 14.61 63.73 8.50
CA TYR A 4 13.95 63.37 9.76
C TYR A 4 13.25 62.01 9.63
N LEU A 5 13.45 61.21 10.69
CA LEU A 5 13.01 59.83 10.95
C LEU A 5 11.72 59.83 11.80
N LEU A 6 11.16 58.62 11.98
CA LEU A 6 10.22 58.14 13.04
C LEU A 6 8.70 58.34 12.77
N LEU A 7 7.76 57.43 13.10
CA LEU A 7 7.72 56.03 13.57
C LEU A 7 6.22 55.64 13.70
N ALA A 8 5.84 54.37 13.46
CA ALA A 8 4.76 53.58 14.11
C ALA A 8 4.34 52.43 13.14
N LEU A 9 4.51 51.12 13.35
CA LEU A 9 4.48 50.17 14.48
C LEU A 9 3.12 49.43 14.63
N VAL A 10 3.16 48.11 14.34
CA VAL A 10 2.23 46.95 14.55
C VAL A 10 0.82 47.02 13.91
N ALA A 11 0.15 45.94 13.50
CA ALA A 11 0.34 44.48 13.55
C ALA A 11 -0.60 43.85 12.51
N THR A 12 -0.33 42.65 12.00
CA THR A 12 -1.12 41.44 12.35
C THR A 12 -0.50 40.20 11.70
N ALA A 13 -0.48 39.14 12.50
CA ALA A 13 0.17 37.88 12.27
C ALA A 13 -0.56 37.00 11.24
N SER A 14 0.22 36.19 10.53
CA SER A 14 -0.06 34.76 10.41
C SER A 14 1.27 34.03 10.41
N LEU A 15 1.61 33.42 11.55
CA LEU A 15 2.74 32.51 11.65
C LEU A 15 2.51 31.35 10.67
N ALA A 16 3.21 31.41 9.54
CA ALA A 16 3.47 30.26 8.72
C ALA A 16 4.45 29.36 9.50
N THR A 17 3.98 28.24 10.05
CA THR A 17 4.88 27.10 10.28
C THR A 17 4.96 26.31 8.98
N GLY A 18 5.53 26.97 7.97
CA GLY A 18 6.07 26.27 6.82
C GLY A 18 7.23 25.40 7.31
N MET A 19 7.22 24.13 6.92
CA MET A 19 8.31 23.21 7.14
C MET A 19 9.62 23.85 6.66
N LEU A 20 10.59 23.98 7.56
CA LEU A 20 11.92 24.44 7.21
C LEU A 20 12.59 23.36 6.36
N ILE A 21 12.61 23.56 5.04
CA ILE A 21 13.51 22.81 4.17
C ILE A 21 14.91 23.36 4.43
N ALA A 22 15.79 22.53 4.99
CA ALA A 22 17.19 22.89 5.16
C ALA A 22 17.80 23.14 3.77
N GLY A 23 18.11 24.41 3.47
CA GLY A 23 18.78 24.79 2.24
C GLY A 23 20.23 24.34 2.24
N VAL A 24 20.63 23.59 1.21
CA VAL A 24 22.04 23.33 0.91
C VAL A 24 22.57 24.54 0.12
N MET A 25 23.59 25.21 0.64
CA MET A 25 24.28 26.29 -0.06
C MET A 25 25.20 25.71 -1.14
N GLY A 26 24.96 26.08 -2.39
CA GLY A 26 25.85 25.81 -3.53
C GLY A 26 25.15 24.98 -4.60
N TYR A 27 24.81 25.64 -5.73
CA TYR A 27 24.31 25.07 -6.99
C TYR A 27 23.39 23.84 -6.85
N GLY A 28 22.07 24.10 -6.80
CA GLY A 28 21.03 23.08 -6.90
C GLY A 28 20.47 22.98 -8.32
N PRO A 29 19.87 21.85 -8.70
CA PRO A 29 19.24 21.71 -10.02
C PRO A 29 18.11 22.73 -10.20
N LEU A 30 18.07 23.36 -11.39
CA LEU A 30 17.06 24.36 -11.74
C LEU A 30 15.67 23.75 -11.99
N ALA A 31 15.62 22.45 -12.27
CA ALA A 31 14.40 21.69 -12.44
C ALA A 31 14.67 20.22 -12.13
N TYR A 32 13.67 19.55 -11.57
CA TYR A 32 13.61 18.11 -11.48
C TYR A 32 12.56 17.65 -12.49
N ILE A 33 12.89 16.63 -13.29
CA ILE A 33 11.93 15.94 -14.14
C ILE A 33 11.71 14.55 -13.56
N SER A 34 10.44 14.16 -13.45
CA SER A 34 10.03 12.80 -13.13
C SER A 34 9.12 12.33 -14.26
N TYR A 35 9.45 11.18 -14.84
CA TYR A 35 8.65 10.54 -15.88
C TYR A 35 8.40 9.08 -15.48
N HIS A 36 7.22 8.57 -15.83
CA HIS A 36 6.90 7.15 -15.78
C HIS A 36 6.62 6.74 -17.22
N ILE A 37 7.48 5.91 -17.80
CA ILE A 37 7.25 5.34 -19.14
C ILE A 37 6.59 3.99 -18.93
N GLN A 38 5.33 3.87 -19.30
CA GLN A 38 4.64 2.58 -19.33
C GLN A 38 5.23 1.74 -20.46
N THR A 39 6.05 0.75 -20.12
CA THR A 39 6.60 -0.21 -21.10
C THR A 39 5.73 -1.45 -21.10
N SER A 40 5.01 -1.67 -22.22
CA SER A 40 4.07 -2.77 -22.48
C SER A 40 2.87 -2.87 -21.52
N SER A 41 1.73 -3.26 -22.08
CA SER A 41 0.41 -3.34 -21.44
C SER A 41 0.36 -4.45 -20.37
N GLN A 42 1.06 -4.23 -19.26
CA GLN A 42 0.92 -5.03 -18.05
C GLN A 42 -0.14 -4.33 -17.20
N GLY A 43 -1.41 -4.62 -17.50
CA GLY A 43 -2.59 -4.49 -16.66
C GLY A 43 -2.64 -3.41 -15.56
N GLU A 44 -3.67 -2.58 -15.56
CA GLU A 44 -3.92 -1.61 -14.50
C GLU A 44 -4.48 -2.27 -13.23
N VAL A 45 -3.90 -1.97 -12.05
CA VAL A 45 -4.43 -2.40 -10.75
C VAL A 45 -4.86 -1.19 -9.93
N ILE A 46 -6.14 -1.15 -9.56
CA ILE A 46 -6.69 -0.21 -8.58
C ILE A 46 -6.73 -0.95 -7.22
N PRO A 47 -5.82 -0.63 -6.29
CA PRO A 47 -5.64 -1.40 -5.07
C PRO A 47 -6.82 -1.23 -4.09
N ALA A 48 -7.03 -2.27 -3.29
CA ALA A 48 -7.93 -2.22 -2.14
C ALA A 48 -7.17 -1.77 -0.89
N TYR A 49 -7.83 -0.99 -0.03
CA TYR A 49 -7.31 -0.65 1.29
C TYR A 49 -8.01 -1.49 2.35
N ILE A 50 -7.22 -2.29 3.06
CA ILE A 50 -7.71 -3.12 4.16
C ILE A 50 -7.30 -2.44 5.47
N ASN A 51 -8.28 -2.16 6.32
CA ASN A 51 -8.06 -1.63 7.66
C ASN A 51 -8.64 -2.60 8.68
N LEU A 52 -7.78 -3.22 9.49
CA LEU A 52 -8.21 -4.13 10.56
C LEU A 52 -8.65 -3.37 11.82
N GLY A 53 -8.39 -2.06 11.90
CA GLY A 53 -8.64 -1.24 13.09
C GLY A 53 -7.64 -1.49 14.21
N ASN A 54 -8.03 -1.12 15.43
CA ASN A 54 -7.22 -1.36 16.62
C ASN A 54 -7.52 -2.76 17.15
N LEU A 55 -6.50 -3.62 17.17
CA LEU A 55 -6.64 -5.00 17.61
C LEU A 55 -6.00 -5.23 18.98
N THR A 56 -6.58 -6.11 19.77
CA THR A 56 -6.03 -6.60 21.03
C THR A 56 -5.55 -8.04 20.90
N ALA A 57 -4.69 -8.49 21.81
CA ALA A 57 -4.26 -9.89 21.87
C ALA A 57 -5.47 -10.83 21.93
N GLY A 58 -5.44 -11.91 21.13
CA GLY A 58 -6.54 -12.87 21.02
C GLY A 58 -7.76 -12.40 20.22
N ALA A 59 -7.81 -11.15 19.76
CA ALA A 59 -8.91 -10.67 18.92
C ALA A 59 -8.94 -11.47 17.61
N SER A 60 -10.15 -11.80 17.14
CA SER A 60 -10.35 -12.43 15.84
C SER A 60 -11.40 -11.64 15.06
N GLY A 61 -11.36 -11.77 13.75
CA GLY A 61 -12.30 -11.09 12.88
C GLY A 61 -12.11 -11.45 11.42
N ASN A 62 -13.01 -10.90 10.62
CA ASN A 62 -12.89 -10.92 9.17
C ASN A 62 -13.10 -9.51 8.62
N VAL A 63 -12.44 -9.22 7.50
CA VAL A 63 -12.65 -7.99 6.74
C VAL A 63 -12.62 -8.30 5.27
N THR A 64 -13.46 -7.59 4.51
CA THR A 64 -13.52 -7.72 3.06
C THR A 64 -13.16 -6.40 2.41
N ALA A 65 -12.43 -6.47 1.30
CA ALA A 65 -12.15 -5.31 0.47
C ALA A 65 -12.21 -5.68 -1.01
N ASN A 66 -12.54 -4.71 -1.85
CA ASN A 66 -12.63 -4.89 -3.29
C ASN A 66 -11.49 -4.13 -3.98
N ALA A 67 -10.73 -4.82 -4.82
CA ALA A 67 -9.81 -4.21 -5.77
C ALA A 67 -10.38 -4.33 -7.19
N THR A 68 -9.83 -3.57 -8.13
CA THR A 68 -10.09 -3.77 -9.56
C THR A 68 -8.79 -4.06 -10.26
N ILE A 69 -8.77 -5.09 -11.09
CA ILE A 69 -7.63 -5.41 -11.95
C ILE A 69 -8.08 -5.41 -13.41
N VAL A 70 -7.25 -4.86 -14.28
CA VAL A 70 -7.39 -4.91 -15.73
C VAL A 70 -6.31 -5.85 -16.23
N ILE A 71 -6.71 -6.91 -16.90
CA ILE A 71 -5.84 -7.91 -17.51
C ILE A 71 -5.82 -7.64 -19.01
N ASP A 72 -4.65 -7.29 -19.55
CA ASP A 72 -4.50 -6.86 -20.94
C ASP A 72 -4.25 -8.02 -21.92
N SER A 73 -3.74 -9.13 -21.42
CA SER A 73 -3.45 -10.36 -22.16
C SER A 73 -3.89 -11.59 -21.38
N ASN A 74 -4.32 -12.63 -22.10
CA ASN A 74 -4.61 -13.90 -21.45
C ASN A 74 -3.31 -14.54 -20.95
N GLY A 75 -3.29 -15.08 -19.74
CA GLY A 75 -2.09 -15.74 -19.21
C GLY A 75 -2.27 -16.27 -17.80
N THR A 76 -1.22 -16.93 -17.30
CA THR A 76 -1.12 -17.28 -15.88
C THR A 76 -0.53 -16.11 -15.11
N TYR A 77 -1.20 -15.78 -14.01
CA TYR A 77 -0.81 -14.75 -13.07
C TYR A 77 -0.58 -15.40 -11.72
N GLU A 78 0.46 -14.97 -11.02
CA GLU A 78 0.77 -15.42 -9.68
C GLU A 78 0.37 -14.34 -8.67
N LEU A 79 -0.37 -14.74 -7.63
CA LEU A 79 -0.62 -13.90 -6.46
C LEU A 79 0.38 -14.25 -5.36
N HIS A 80 0.84 -13.23 -4.65
CA HIS A 80 1.68 -13.39 -3.47
C HIS A 80 1.14 -12.60 -2.28
N LEU A 81 1.02 -13.29 -1.14
CA LEU A 81 0.82 -12.70 0.17
C LEU A 81 2.18 -12.26 0.72
N LEU A 82 2.34 -10.96 0.90
CA LEU A 82 3.59 -10.39 1.38
C LEU A 82 3.72 -10.51 2.90
N HIS A 83 4.97 -10.41 3.37
CA HIS A 83 5.31 -10.28 4.79
C HIS A 83 4.91 -11.49 5.67
N GLY A 84 4.89 -12.71 5.13
CA GLY A 84 4.53 -13.94 5.84
C GLY A 84 5.15 -14.06 7.25
N GLU A 85 6.47 -13.88 7.38
CA GLU A 85 7.14 -13.94 8.70
C GLU A 85 6.63 -12.88 9.70
N LYS A 86 6.33 -11.66 9.24
CA LYS A 86 5.79 -10.62 10.12
C LYS A 86 4.38 -10.98 10.56
N LEU A 87 3.56 -11.46 9.62
CA LEU A 87 2.20 -11.89 9.89
C LEU A 87 2.17 -13.02 10.93
N GLN A 88 3.04 -14.03 10.83
CA GLN A 88 3.13 -15.13 11.80
C GLN A 88 3.59 -14.69 13.21
N LYS A 89 4.33 -13.57 13.32
CA LYS A 89 4.75 -13.04 14.63
C LYS A 89 3.60 -12.32 15.34
N VAL A 90 2.65 -11.75 14.60
CA VAL A 90 1.52 -10.97 15.14
C VAL A 90 0.26 -11.83 15.28
N PHE A 91 -0.03 -12.68 14.31
CA PHE A 91 -1.25 -13.47 14.22
C PHE A 91 -0.97 -14.95 14.48
N SER A 92 -1.86 -15.61 15.24
CA SER A 92 -1.86 -17.07 15.35
C SER A 92 -2.55 -17.73 14.15
N GLU A 93 -3.49 -17.01 13.53
CA GLU A 93 -4.12 -17.40 12.27
C GLU A 93 -4.22 -16.17 11.37
N PHE A 94 -3.82 -16.32 10.11
CA PHE A 94 -4.00 -15.28 9.09
C PHE A 94 -4.24 -15.96 7.75
N THR A 95 -5.42 -15.74 7.17
CA THR A 95 -5.82 -16.35 5.91
C THR A 95 -6.40 -15.29 5.01
N VAL A 96 -5.92 -15.24 3.77
CA VAL A 96 -6.41 -14.33 2.73
C VAL A 96 -7.06 -15.16 1.64
N LYS A 97 -8.38 -15.04 1.50
CA LYS A 97 -9.11 -15.61 0.37
C LYS A 97 -9.28 -14.53 -0.68
N VAL A 98 -8.80 -14.80 -1.89
CA VAL A 98 -8.91 -13.87 -3.02
C VAL A 98 -9.80 -14.49 -4.08
N THR A 99 -10.83 -13.77 -4.51
CA THR A 99 -11.75 -14.20 -5.56
C THR A 99 -11.67 -13.26 -6.75
N ILE A 100 -11.30 -13.79 -7.91
CA ILE A 100 -11.15 -13.05 -9.17
C ILE A 100 -12.05 -13.72 -10.21
N GLY A 101 -13.09 -13.00 -10.65
CA GLY A 101 -14.14 -13.60 -11.48
C GLY A 101 -14.83 -14.76 -10.76
N ASN A 102 -14.73 -15.97 -11.32
CA ASN A 102 -15.34 -17.18 -10.75
C ASN A 102 -14.33 -18.08 -10.02
N THR A 103 -13.08 -17.65 -9.89
CA THR A 103 -12.00 -18.44 -9.28
C THR A 103 -11.64 -17.86 -7.92
N SER A 104 -11.50 -18.73 -6.92
CA SER A 104 -10.97 -18.35 -5.61
C SER A 104 -9.66 -19.07 -5.32
N VAL A 105 -8.72 -18.34 -4.73
CA VAL A 105 -7.48 -18.89 -4.17
C VAL A 105 -7.39 -18.51 -2.69
N VAL A 106 -6.65 -19.31 -1.92
CA VAL A 106 -6.46 -19.10 -0.48
C VAL A 106 -4.97 -19.05 -0.22
N LEU A 107 -4.53 -17.97 0.42
CA LEU A 107 -3.15 -17.71 0.80
C LEU A 107 -3.04 -17.66 2.32
N THR A 108 -1.95 -18.18 2.83
CA THR A 108 -1.58 -18.16 4.25
C THR A 108 -0.11 -17.82 4.37
N PRO A 109 0.39 -17.37 5.53
CA PRO A 109 1.82 -17.12 5.68
C PRO A 109 2.74 -18.31 5.41
N ASP A 110 2.24 -19.56 5.49
CA ASP A 110 3.00 -20.79 5.17
C ASP A 110 2.84 -21.24 3.70
N ASN A 111 1.83 -20.72 3.01
CA ASN A 111 1.54 -20.98 1.61
C ASN A 111 1.09 -19.66 0.99
N ASP A 112 2.08 -18.85 0.66
CA ASP A 112 1.94 -17.43 0.38
C ASP A 112 1.74 -17.12 -1.09
N SER A 113 1.88 -18.09 -2.01
CA SER A 113 1.63 -17.88 -3.43
C SER A 113 0.60 -18.82 -4.04
N ALA A 114 -0.05 -18.33 -5.11
CA ALA A 114 -0.96 -19.14 -5.92
C ALA A 114 -1.04 -18.62 -7.36
N SER A 115 -0.92 -19.53 -8.32
CA SER A 115 -1.11 -19.22 -9.74
C SER A 115 -2.57 -19.42 -10.18
N LEU A 116 -3.08 -18.54 -11.03
CA LEU A 116 -4.35 -18.73 -11.74
C LEU A 116 -4.27 -18.20 -13.17
N TYR A 117 -5.03 -18.83 -14.05
CA TYR A 117 -5.22 -18.33 -15.41
C TYR A 117 -6.28 -17.23 -15.44
N LEU A 118 -5.95 -16.09 -16.02
CA LEU A 118 -6.86 -14.99 -16.27
C LEU A 118 -6.94 -14.71 -17.76
N ALA A 119 -8.17 -14.60 -18.28
CA ALA A 119 -8.40 -14.07 -19.61
C ALA A 119 -8.32 -12.54 -19.58
N LYS A 120 -8.04 -11.94 -20.73
CA LYS A 120 -8.13 -10.49 -20.94
C LYS A 120 -9.50 -9.97 -20.51
N GLY A 121 -9.50 -8.94 -19.68
CA GLY A 121 -10.73 -8.34 -19.15
C GLY A 121 -10.51 -7.54 -17.88
N THR A 122 -11.56 -6.90 -17.39
CA THR A 122 -11.57 -6.20 -16.11
C THR A 122 -12.27 -7.05 -15.08
N TYR A 123 -11.64 -7.25 -13.92
CA TYR A 123 -12.17 -8.05 -12.82
C TYR A 123 -12.29 -7.20 -11.56
N THR A 124 -13.43 -7.33 -10.88
CA THR A 124 -13.50 -7.01 -9.45
C THR A 124 -12.90 -8.17 -8.69
N VAL A 125 -11.93 -7.85 -7.83
CA VAL A 125 -11.26 -8.79 -6.95
C VAL A 125 -11.83 -8.62 -5.55
N LEU A 126 -12.46 -9.66 -5.02
CA LEU A 126 -12.90 -9.70 -3.63
C LEU A 126 -11.80 -10.32 -2.78
N ILE A 127 -11.28 -9.56 -1.83
CA ILE A 127 -10.26 -9.98 -0.87
C ILE A 127 -10.93 -10.11 0.50
N GLU A 128 -10.91 -11.30 1.06
CA GLU A 128 -11.40 -11.59 2.41
C GLU A 128 -10.21 -11.99 3.29
N VAL A 129 -9.94 -11.20 4.33
CA VAL A 129 -8.91 -11.50 5.33
C VAL A 129 -9.60 -12.00 6.59
N MET A 130 -9.26 -13.21 7.01
CA MET A 130 -9.69 -13.81 8.28
C MET A 130 -8.47 -13.96 9.16
N TYR A 131 -8.57 -13.51 10.42
CA TYR A 131 -7.42 -13.48 11.31
C TYR A 131 -7.79 -13.80 12.76
N GLN A 132 -6.78 -14.26 13.49
CA GLN A 132 -6.74 -14.28 14.94
C GLN A 132 -5.38 -13.73 15.41
N VAL A 133 -5.40 -12.68 16.23
CA VAL A 133 -4.21 -12.10 16.85
C VAL A 133 -3.67 -13.09 17.88
N SER A 134 -2.36 -13.29 17.88
CA SER A 134 -1.69 -14.09 18.91
C SER A 134 -2.00 -13.55 20.31
N GLN A 135 -1.98 -14.42 21.32
CA GLN A 135 -2.07 -14.00 22.73
C GLN A 135 -0.83 -13.19 23.17
N HIS A 136 0.29 -13.38 22.46
CA HIS A 136 1.55 -12.70 22.72
C HIS A 136 2.15 -12.20 21.39
N PRO A 137 1.53 -11.20 20.73
CA PRO A 137 1.99 -10.73 19.44
C PRO A 137 3.37 -10.09 19.58
N LYS A 138 4.24 -10.30 18.59
CA LYS A 138 5.62 -9.81 18.54
C LYS A 138 5.87 -9.09 17.21
N GLY A 139 6.97 -8.35 17.14
CA GLY A 139 7.37 -7.65 15.91
C GLY A 139 6.65 -6.31 15.77
N ASP A 140 6.30 -5.97 14.53
CA ASP A 140 5.70 -4.69 14.18
C ASP A 140 4.21 -4.68 14.61
N LEU A 141 3.92 -4.01 15.73
CA LEU A 141 2.55 -3.89 16.26
C LEU A 141 1.78 -2.71 15.67
N ASN A 142 2.44 -1.86 14.89
CA ASN A 142 1.85 -0.72 14.20
C ASN A 142 2.32 -0.74 12.74
N VAL A 143 1.41 -1.09 11.84
CA VAL A 143 1.66 -1.13 10.39
C VAL A 143 0.76 -0.12 9.72
N ASN A 144 1.30 0.67 8.79
CA ASN A 144 0.56 1.71 8.08
C ASN A 144 0.87 1.63 6.58
N GLN A 145 -0.17 1.43 5.76
CA GLN A 145 -0.09 1.41 4.29
C GLN A 145 0.99 0.45 3.72
N GLU A 146 1.28 -0.64 4.43
CA GLU A 146 2.18 -1.70 3.94
C GLU A 146 1.43 -2.59 2.93
N PRO A 147 2.02 -2.91 1.77
CA PRO A 147 1.37 -3.76 0.76
C PRO A 147 1.21 -5.18 1.29
N LEU A 148 -0.02 -5.70 1.24
CA LEU A 148 -0.33 -7.05 1.73
C LEU A 148 -0.30 -8.11 0.63
N LEU A 149 -0.76 -7.75 -0.57
CA LEU A 149 -1.00 -8.69 -1.66
C LEU A 149 -0.53 -8.07 -2.97
N ILE A 150 0.17 -8.86 -3.79
CA ILE A 150 0.56 -8.47 -5.15
C ILE A 150 0.10 -9.54 -6.15
N ILE A 151 0.01 -9.12 -7.41
CA ILE A 151 -0.25 -10.00 -8.55
C ILE A 151 0.67 -9.61 -9.70
N HIS A 152 1.28 -10.57 -10.36
CA HIS A 152 2.09 -10.35 -11.57
C HIS A 152 1.96 -11.52 -12.55
N PRO A 153 2.28 -11.34 -13.84
CA PRO A 153 2.40 -12.46 -14.77
C PRO A 153 3.47 -13.46 -14.31
N GLU A 154 3.24 -14.75 -14.53
CA GLU A 154 4.16 -15.83 -14.12
C GLU A 154 5.45 -15.88 -14.98
N ASN A 155 5.47 -15.23 -16.15
CA ASN A 155 6.56 -15.34 -17.13
C ASN A 155 7.36 -14.03 -17.34
N ASP A 156 7.29 -13.07 -16.41
CA ASP A 156 8.10 -11.83 -16.46
C ASP A 156 9.44 -11.98 -15.71
N ASP A 157 10.22 -13.02 -16.04
CA ASP A 157 11.66 -13.12 -15.69
C ASP A 157 12.54 -12.42 -16.73
#